data_AF-A0AA86MJ96-F1
#
_entry.id   AF-A0AA86MJ96-F1
#
_cell.length_a   1.000
_cell.length_b   1.000
_cell.length_c   1.000
_cell.angle_alpha   90.00
_cell.angle_beta   90.00
_cell.angle_gamma   90.00
#
_symmetry.space_group_name_H-M   'P 1'
#
loop_
_entity.id
_entity.type
_entity.pdbx_description
1 polymer ?
#
loop_
_entity_poly.entity_id
_entity_poly.type
_entity_poly.pdbx_seq_one_letter_code
_entity_poly.pdbx_strand_id
1 'polypeptide(L)' 'MTKKDEKKEDTTFTKAQLLKSKKYSERVDLLNVLLEDSKTYTSKEVDELVKDFMNKEVK' A
#
# COMPACT_ATOMS: atom_id res chain seq x y z
N MET A 1 0.41 -16.12 22.49
CA MET A 1 -0.60 -15.31 21.78
C MET A 1 0.18 -14.21 21.06
N THR A 2 0.28 -14.10 19.75
CA THR A 2 -0.58 -14.61 18.68
C THR A 2 0.28 -14.74 17.42
N LYS A 3 -0.01 -15.82 16.69
CA LYS A 3 0.58 -16.26 15.42
C LYS A 3 0.75 -15.12 14.42
N LYS A 4 1.87 -15.09 13.70
CA LYS A 4 1.88 -14.55 12.34
C LYS A 4 2.73 -15.47 11.47
N ASP A 5 2.05 -16.55 11.08
CA ASP A 5 2.48 -17.59 10.16
C ASP A 5 3.24 -17.04 8.94
N GLU A 6 4.32 -17.75 8.61
CA GLU A 6 4.80 -17.92 7.25
C GLU A 6 3.68 -18.49 6.36
N LYS A 7 3.27 -17.79 5.30
CA LYS A 7 3.05 -18.40 3.97
C LYS A 7 2.84 -17.35 2.88
N LYS A 8 3.34 -17.74 1.70
CA LYS A 8 3.26 -17.16 0.36
C LYS A 8 1.80 -16.90 -0.09
N GLU A 9 1.62 -16.23 -1.23
CA GLU A 9 0.34 -15.89 -1.91
C GLU A 9 -0.13 -14.45 -1.63
N ASP A 10 -0.52 -13.76 -2.70
CA ASP A 10 -0.74 -12.32 -2.84
C ASP A 10 -1.58 -11.71 -1.72
N THR A 11 -0.94 -11.41 -0.59
CA THR A 11 -1.61 -10.79 0.56
C THR A 11 -1.99 -9.37 0.17
N THR A 12 -3.28 -9.17 -0.07
CA THR A 12 -3.84 -7.84 -0.28
C THR A 12 -4.07 -7.19 1.08
N PHE A 13 -3.74 -5.92 1.15
CA PHE A 13 -3.90 -5.08 2.32
C PHE A 13 -4.91 -3.99 1.99
N THR A 14 -5.77 -3.68 2.94
CA THR A 14 -6.61 -2.49 2.82
C THR A 14 -5.75 -1.24 2.92
N LYS A 15 -6.25 -0.14 2.35
CA LYS A 15 -5.68 1.19 2.56
C LYS A 15 -5.40 1.43 4.04
N ALA A 16 -6.38 1.24 4.93
CA ALA A 16 -6.21 1.42 6.37
C ALA A 16 -5.08 0.57 6.99
N GLN A 17 -4.85 -0.66 6.52
CA GLN A 17 -3.72 -1.49 6.97
C GLN A 17 -2.37 -0.91 6.54
N LEU A 18 -2.29 -0.42 5.30
CA LEU A 18 -1.09 0.20 4.76
C LEU A 18 -0.79 1.53 5.44
N LEU A 19 -1.81 2.37 5.68
CA LEU A 19 -1.69 3.64 6.40
C LEU A 19 -1.23 3.45 7.85
N LYS A 20 -1.65 2.36 8.51
CA LYS A 20 -1.18 2.00 9.86
C LYS A 20 0.24 1.43 9.88
N SER A 21 0.83 1.12 8.73
CA SER A 21 2.18 0.56 8.64
C SER A 21 3.22 1.67 8.72
N LYS A 22 4.22 1.51 9.60
CA LYS A 22 5.36 2.43 9.71
C LYS A 22 6.07 2.66 8.37
N LYS A 23 6.06 1.66 7.48
CA LYS A 23 6.70 1.73 6.16
C LYS A 23 6.07 2.75 5.21
N TYR A 24 4.77 3.01 5.36
CA TYR A 24 4.02 3.93 4.50
C TYR A 24 3.50 5.15 5.25
N SER A 25 3.90 5.32 6.52
CA SER A 25 3.42 6.40 7.38
C SER A 25 3.76 7.80 6.83
N GLU A 26 4.90 7.95 6.15
CA GLU A 26 5.31 9.19 5.49
C GLU A 26 4.73 9.34 4.07
N ARG A 27 4.14 8.27 3.53
CA ARG A 27 3.48 8.25 2.22
C ARG A 27 1.96 8.13 2.36
N VAL A 28 1.41 8.39 3.55
CA VAL A 28 -0.03 8.27 3.86
C VAL A 28 -0.88 9.11 2.92
N ASP A 29 -0.48 10.36 2.65
CA ASP A 29 -1.17 11.23 1.68
C ASP A 29 -1.16 10.62 0.27
N LEU A 30 0.00 10.11 -0.16
CA LEU A 30 0.16 9.48 -1.47
C LEU A 30 -0.72 8.22 -1.59
N LEU A 31 -0.69 7.35 -0.57
CA LEU A 31 -1.56 6.18 -0.49
C LEU A 31 -3.05 6.59 -0.39
N ASN A 32 -3.37 7.74 0.20
CA ASN A 32 -4.74 8.22 0.26
C ASN A 32 -5.29 8.62 -1.11
N VAL A 33 -4.44 9.19 -1.96
CA VAL A 33 -4.77 9.60 -3.32
C VAL A 33 -4.75 8.42 -4.29
N LEU A 34 -3.78 7.52 -4.14
CA LEU A 34 -3.60 6.36 -5.03
C LEU A 34 -4.54 5.19 -4.70
N LEU A 35 -4.84 4.98 -3.42
CA LEU A 35 -5.61 3.82 -2.96
C LEU A 35 -7.01 4.24 -2.53
N GLU A 36 -8.00 3.47 -2.97
CA GLU A 36 -9.38 3.56 -2.51
C GLU A 36 -9.59 2.71 -1.25
N ASP A 37 -10.41 3.22 -0.31
CA ASP A 37 -10.70 2.50 0.94
C ASP A 37 -11.58 1.26 0.72
N SER A 38 -12.42 1.29 -0.33
CA SER A 38 -13.25 0.15 -0.72
C SER A 38 -12.49 -0.95 -1.47
N LYS A 39 -11.18 -0.76 -1.72
CA LYS A 39 -10.34 -1.73 -2.44
C LYS A 39 -9.16 -2.18 -1.58
N THR A 40 -8.66 -3.36 -1.91
CA THR A 40 -7.47 -3.94 -1.29
C THR A 40 -6.36 -4.05 -2.31
N TYR A 41 -5.13 -3.77 -1.90
CA TYR A 41 -3.97 -3.67 -2.76
C TYR A 41 -2.85 -4.54 -2.24
N THR A 42 -2.10 -5.18 -3.13
CA THR A 42 -0.89 -5.91 -2.73
C THR A 42 0.26 -4.94 -2.51
N SER A 43 1.27 -5.37 -1.74
CA SER A 43 2.50 -4.58 -1.58
C SER A 43 3.16 -4.20 -2.92
N LYS A 44 3.03 -5.06 -3.96
CA LYS A 44 3.53 -4.77 -5.32
C LYS A 44 2.69 -3.71 -6.02
N GLU A 45 1.37 -3.84 -6.01
CA GLU A 45 0.49 -2.84 -6.65
C GLU A 45 0.67 -1.46 -6.05
N VAL A 46 0.79 -1.37 -4.72
CA VAL A 46 1.05 -0.09 -4.04
C VAL A 46 2.36 0.51 -4.51
N ASP A 47 3.42 -0.29 -4.66
CA ASP A 47 4.73 0.17 -5.13
C ASP A 47 4.67 0.67 -6.59
N GLU A 48 3.95 -0.05 -7.46
CA GLU A 48 3.76 0.35 -8.86
C GLU A 48 2.92 1.63 -8.98
N LEU A 49 1.83 1.75 -8.21
CA LEU A 49 0.99 2.95 -8.15
C LEU A 49 1.80 4.17 -7.69
N VAL A 50 2.57 3.99 -6.61
CA VAL A 50 3.46 5.05 -6.09
C VAL A 50 4.49 5.46 -7.15
N LYS A 51 5.07 4.49 -7.87
CA LYS A 51 6.05 4.74 -8.93
C LYS A 51 5.44 5.45 -10.14
N ASP A 52 4.25 5.05 -10.59
CA ASP A 52 3.54 5.71 -11.69
C ASP A 52 3.18 7.16 -11.33
N PHE A 53 2.69 7.38 -10.10
CA PHE A 53 2.38 8.70 -9.58
C PHE A 53 3.61 9.60 -9.54
N MET A 54 4.72 9.09 -9.01
CA MET A 54 5.99 9.83 -8.97
C MET A 54 6.50 10.17 -10.36
N ASN A 55 6.30 9.31 -11.38
CA ASN A 55 6.69 9.61 -12.76
C ASN A 55 5.78 10.67 -13.42
N LYS A 56 4.49 10.71 -13.04
CA LYS A 56 3.52 11.68 -13.58
C LYS A 56 3.77 13.11 -13.11
N GLU A 57 4.29 13.33 -11.91
CA GLU A 57 4.64 14.67 -11.43
C GLU A 57 5.89 15.26 -12.10
N VAL A 58 6.73 14.47 -12.78
CA VAL A 58 8.02 14.94 -13.33
C VAL A 58 7.93 15.51 -14.76
N LYS A 59 6.78 16.02 -15.18
CA LYS A 59 6.59 16.51 -16.57
C LYS A 59 6.12 17.95 -16.67
#